data_AF-A0A5C4J3L0-F1
#
_entry.id   AF-A0A5C4J3L0-F1
#
_cell.length_a   1.000
_cell.length_b   1.000
_cell.length_c   1.000
_cell.angle_alpha   90.00
_cell.angle_beta   90.00
_cell.angle_gamma   90.00
#
_symmetry.space_group_name_H-M   'P 1'
#
loop_
_entity.id
_entity.type
_entity.pdbx_description
1 polymer ?
#
loop_
_entity_poly.entity_id
_entity_poly.type
_entity_poly.pdbx_seq_one_letter_code
_entity_poly.pdbx_strand_id
1 'polypeptide(L)'
;MAHPFTSAPTAFTVTPLDGYDDRRWWGGCAWDSFGTTAALHLDVRVDTACPQCGAPISFQPARRLRLPEGSPSAFRGPAQEWWDDMVSTCTIPHVL
;
A
#
# COMPACT_ATOMS: atom_id res chain seq x y z
N MET A 1 -8.85 12.98 1.09
CA MET A 1 -7.78 11.98 1.32
C MET A 1 -6.93 12.44 2.48
N ALA A 2 -6.45 11.52 3.33
CA ALA A 2 -5.59 11.82 4.47
C ALA A 2 -4.52 10.72 4.56
N HIS A 3 -3.46 10.84 3.76
CA HIS A 3 -2.44 9.79 3.59
C HIS A 3 -1.95 9.22 4.93
N PRO A 4 -1.85 7.88 5.07
CA PRO A 4 -2.07 6.85 4.03
C PRO A 4 -3.54 6.45 3.79
N PHE A 5 -4.50 7.11 4.42
CA PHE A 5 -5.92 6.72 4.41
C PHE A 5 -6.77 7.51 3.43
N THR A 6 -7.88 6.91 3.02
CA THR A 6 -8.95 7.58 2.29
C THR A 6 -10.33 7.16 2.79
N SER A 7 -11.28 8.09 2.73
CA SER A 7 -12.70 7.84 3.02
C SER A 7 -13.47 7.32 1.80
N ALA A 8 -12.93 7.49 0.59
CA ALA A 8 -13.51 6.93 -0.61
C ALA A 8 -13.09 5.45 -0.73
N PRO A 9 -14.01 4.52 -1.01
CA PRO A 9 -13.67 3.12 -1.22
C PRO A 9 -12.65 2.94 -2.35
N THR A 10 -11.62 2.15 -2.11
CA THR A 10 -10.60 1.77 -3.11
C THR A 10 -10.46 0.26 -3.18
N ALA A 11 -9.69 -0.22 -4.16
CA ALA A 11 -9.34 -1.63 -4.27
C ALA A 11 -8.41 -2.13 -3.16
N PHE A 12 -7.84 -1.23 -2.33
CA PHE A 12 -6.90 -1.60 -1.27
C PHE A 12 -7.59 -1.58 0.08
N THR A 13 -8.04 -2.74 0.54
CA THR A 13 -8.65 -2.90 1.86
C THR A 13 -7.58 -3.26 2.88
N VAL A 14 -7.53 -2.54 4.00
CA VAL A 14 -6.61 -2.80 5.10
C VAL A 14 -7.39 -3.29 6.32
N THR A 15 -7.00 -4.44 6.84
CA THR A 15 -7.65 -5.10 8.00
C THR A 15 -6.60 -5.37 9.07
N PRO A 16 -6.86 -5.05 10.36
CA PRO A 16 -5.95 -5.39 11.44
C PRO A 16 -5.87 -6.90 11.64
N LEU A 17 -4.71 -7.38 12.08
CA LEU A 17 -4.48 -8.80 12.39
C LEU A 17 -4.34 -9.05 13.90
N ASP A 18 -4.72 -8.08 14.73
CA ASP A 18 -4.65 -8.19 16.18
C ASP A 18 -5.64 -9.22 16.77
N GLY A 19 -6.68 -9.60 16.01
CA GLY A 19 -7.70 -10.55 16.42
C GLY A 19 -8.75 -9.98 17.38
N TYR A 20 -8.72 -8.68 17.65
CA TYR A 20 -9.64 -7.99 18.56
C TYR A 20 -10.51 -6.95 17.85
N ASP A 21 -10.06 -6.41 16.71
CA ASP A 21 -10.75 -5.36 15.96
C ASP A 21 -11.24 -5.87 14.58
N ASP A 22 -12.47 -5.51 14.20
CA ASP A 22 -13.08 -5.83 12.90
C ASP A 22 -13.12 -4.63 11.93
N ARG A 23 -12.55 -3.48 12.35
CA ARG A 23 -12.41 -2.29 11.51
C ARG A 23 -11.68 -2.61 10.21
N ARG A 24 -12.09 -1.89 9.17
CA ARG A 24 -11.44 -1.89 7.87
C ARG A 24 -11.21 -0.46 7.43
N TRP A 25 -10.08 -0.25 6.78
CA TRP A 25 -9.72 1.03 6.17
C TRP A 25 -9.45 0.85 4.68
N TRP A 26 -9.44 1.96 3.96
CA TRP A 26 -8.97 1.99 2.58
C TRP A 26 -7.65 2.74 2.47
N GLY A 27 -6.68 2.10 1.83
CA GLY A 27 -5.46 2.76 1.36
C GLY A 27 -5.74 3.47 0.03
N GLY A 28 -5.13 4.64 -0.21
CA GLY A 28 -5.32 5.39 -1.45
C GLY A 28 -4.77 4.66 -2.69
N CYS A 29 -3.64 3.97 -2.53
CA CYS A 29 -2.98 3.17 -3.56
C CYS A 29 -2.13 2.06 -2.93
N ALA A 30 -1.37 1.32 -3.75
CA ALA A 30 -0.47 0.27 -3.27
C ALA A 30 0.55 0.80 -2.26
N TRP A 31 1.18 1.95 -2.56
CA TRP A 31 2.16 2.58 -1.68
C TRP A 31 1.56 3.01 -0.33
N ASP A 32 0.43 3.72 -0.36
CA ASP A 32 -0.30 4.15 0.84
C ASP A 32 -0.61 2.96 1.76
N SER A 33 -1.03 1.83 1.18
CA SER A 33 -1.40 0.64 1.94
C SER A 33 -0.22 0.06 2.75
N PHE A 34 1.02 0.20 2.26
CA PHE A 34 2.22 -0.14 3.05
C PHE A 34 2.42 0.80 4.24
N GLY A 35 2.06 2.08 4.09
CA GLY A 35 2.18 3.08 5.15
C GLY A 35 1.20 2.87 6.32
N THR A 36 0.07 2.20 6.09
CA THR A 36 -0.98 2.03 7.11
C THR A 36 -0.51 1.25 8.35
N THR A 37 0.27 0.17 8.20
CA THR A 37 0.82 -0.57 9.37
C THR A 37 1.71 0.33 10.24
N ALA A 38 2.52 1.18 9.60
CA ALA A 38 3.40 2.09 10.32
C ALA A 38 2.59 3.15 11.07
N ALA A 39 1.57 3.73 10.43
CA ALA A 39 0.71 4.77 11.01
C ALA A 39 -0.16 4.26 12.17
N LEU A 40 -0.74 3.06 12.05
CA LEU A 40 -1.59 2.47 13.09
C LEU A 40 -0.79 1.81 14.22
N HIS A 41 0.48 1.52 13.97
CA HIS A 41 1.30 0.70 14.87
C HIS A 41 0.72 -0.69 15.12
N LEU A 42 0.08 -1.26 14.10
CA LEU A 42 -0.54 -2.59 14.12
C LEU A 42 -0.05 -3.42 12.94
N ASP A 43 -0.01 -4.73 13.13
CA ASP A 43 0.11 -5.66 12.01
C ASP A 43 -1.23 -5.68 11.26
N VAL A 44 -1.16 -5.55 9.94
CA VAL A 44 -2.34 -5.49 9.08
C VAL A 44 -2.19 -6.44 7.91
N ARG A 45 -3.31 -6.88 7.36
CA ARG A 45 -3.39 -7.48 6.04
C ARG A 45 -3.93 -6.46 5.06
N VAL A 46 -3.28 -6.36 3.90
CA VAL A 46 -3.79 -5.62 2.75
C VAL A 46 -4.31 -6.62 1.74
N ASP A 47 -5.56 -6.42 1.32
CA ASP A 47 -6.24 -7.18 0.28
C ASP A 47 -6.47 -6.25 -0.92
N THR A 48 -6.11 -6.72 -2.12
CA THR A 48 -6.27 -6.02 -3.40
C THR A 48 -6.38 -7.01 -4.55
N ALA A 49 -6.34 -6.53 -5.80
CA ALA A 49 -6.33 -7.36 -6.99
C ALA A 49 -5.28 -6.87 -7.99
N CYS A 50 -4.76 -7.81 -8.79
CA CYS A 50 -3.91 -7.49 -9.92
C CYS A 50 -4.67 -6.60 -10.92
N PRO A 51 -4.15 -5.43 -11.30
CA PRO A 51 -4.82 -4.54 -12.26
C PRO A 51 -4.93 -5.14 -13.67
N GLN A 52 -4.05 -6.10 -14.01
CA GLN A 52 -3.99 -6.69 -15.35
C GLN A 52 -4.93 -7.90 -15.52
N CYS A 53 -5.01 -8.77 -14.50
CA CYS A 53 -5.77 -10.03 -14.61
C CYS A 53 -6.88 -10.18 -13.56
N GLY A 54 -7.01 -9.25 -12.61
CA GLY A 54 -8.02 -9.31 -11.56
C GLY A 54 -7.77 -10.38 -10.48
N ALA A 55 -6.66 -11.12 -10.55
CA ALA A 55 -6.33 -12.12 -9.54
C ALA A 55 -6.21 -11.48 -8.16
N PRO A 56 -6.81 -12.07 -7.10
CA PRO A 56 -6.73 -11.51 -5.76
C PRO A 56 -5.28 -11.57 -5.25
N ILE A 57 -4.88 -10.51 -4.56
CA ILE A 57 -3.56 -10.38 -3.94
C ILE A 57 -3.78 -10.00 -2.47
N SER A 58 -3.21 -10.79 -1.57
CA SER A 58 -3.19 -10.48 -0.14
C SER A 58 -1.75 -10.47 0.36
N PHE A 59 -1.37 -9.44 1.10
CA PHE A 59 -0.03 -9.34 1.69
C PHE A 59 -0.07 -8.68 3.07
N GLN A 60 0.96 -8.95 3.86
CA GLN A 60 1.15 -8.35 5.19
C GLN A 60 2.38 -7.44 5.12
N PRO A 61 2.20 -6.11 5.08
CA PRO A 61 3.33 -5.19 5.08
C PRO A 61 4.09 -5.28 6.41
N ALA A 62 5.41 -5.39 6.34
CA ALA A 62 6.23 -5.36 7.53
C ALA A 62 6.26 -3.96 8.14
N ARG A 63 6.02 -3.83 9.45
CA ARG A 63 6.08 -2.55 10.17
C ARG A 63 7.44 -1.85 10.05
N ARG A 64 8.51 -2.64 9.90
CA ARG A 64 9.86 -2.17 9.55
C ARG A 64 10.38 -3.06 8.43
N LEU A 65 10.45 -2.51 7.22
CA LEU A 65 11.06 -3.18 6.09
C LEU A 65 12.42 -2.54 5.82
N ARG A 66 13.48 -3.35 5.88
CA ARG A 66 14.77 -3.01 5.27
C ARG A 66 14.93 -3.87 4.04
N LEU A 67 14.78 -3.26 2.87
CA LEU A 67 15.10 -3.91 1.63
C LEU A 67 16.64 -3.94 1.48
N PRO A 68 17.24 -5.05 1.04
CA PRO A 68 18.62 -5.05 0.57
C PRO A 68 18.83 -3.95 -0.48
N GLU A 69 20.01 -3.35 -0.49
CA GLU A 69 20.36 -2.36 -1.53
C GLU A 69 20.18 -2.97 -2.92
N GLY A 70 19.58 -2.22 -3.85
CA GLY A 70 19.28 -2.70 -5.20
C GLY A 70 18.04 -3.59 -5.32
N SER A 71 17.23 -3.75 -4.27
CA SER A 71 15.93 -4.43 -4.39
C SER A 71 15.05 -3.69 -5.40
N PRO A 72 14.50 -4.37 -6.42
CA PRO A 72 13.64 -3.72 -7.40
C PRO A 72 12.40 -3.19 -6.70
N SER A 73 12.13 -1.89 -6.86
CA SER A 73 10.88 -1.27 -6.42
C SER A 73 9.91 -1.24 -7.58
N ALA A 74 8.65 -1.62 -7.35
CA ALA A 74 7.60 -1.49 -8.35
C ALA A 74 7.14 -0.03 -8.57
N PHE A 75 7.72 0.93 -7.84
CA PHE A 75 7.39 2.34 -7.87
C PHE A 75 8.37 3.12 -8.76
N ARG A 76 7.89 4.22 -9.35
CA ARG A 76 8.71 5.07 -10.23
C ARG A 76 9.69 5.93 -9.43
N GLY A 77 10.94 5.99 -9.89
CA GLY A 77 11.95 6.91 -9.36
C GLY A 77 12.45 6.57 -7.95
N PRO A 78 13.43 7.33 -7.43
CA PRO A 78 13.94 7.14 -6.09
C PRO A 78 12.92 7.54 -5.02
N ALA A 79 12.90 6.82 -3.89
CA ALA A 79 11.87 6.97 -2.86
C ALA A 79 11.73 8.40 -2.28
N GLN A 80 12.81 9.18 -2.31
CA GLN A 80 12.85 10.56 -1.86
C GLN A 80 12.07 11.55 -2.77
N GLU A 81 11.81 11.17 -4.02
CA GLU A 81 11.04 11.99 -4.99
C GLU A 81 9.56 11.57 -5.05
N TRP A 82 9.16 10.49 -4.39
CA TRP A 82 7.79 9.94 -4.48
C TRP A 82 6.69 10.92 -4.06
N TRP A 83 7.02 11.85 -3.14
CA TRP A 83 6.10 12.88 -2.68
C TRP A 83 5.96 14.07 -3.63
N ASP A 84 6.89 14.25 -4.57
CA ASP A 84 6.85 15.37 -5.52
C ASP A 84 5.68 15.22 -6.51
N ASP A 85 5.32 13.98 -6.86
CA ASP A 85 4.13 13.66 -7.63
C ASP A 85 3.49 12.34 -7.15
N MET A 86 2.63 12.47 -6.15
CA MET A 86 1.85 11.37 -5.57
C MET A 86 0.99 10.63 -6.60
N VAL A 87 0.45 11.34 -7.60
CA VAL A 87 -0.43 10.74 -8.61
C VAL A 87 0.40 9.81 -9.50
N SER A 88 1.57 10.27 -9.94
CA SER A 88 2.48 9.47 -10.77
C SER A 88 3.05 8.26 -10.00
N THR A 89 3.33 8.41 -8.71
CA THR A 89 3.83 7.35 -7.82
C THR A 89 2.77 6.28 -7.57
N CYS A 90 1.53 6.70 -7.29
CA CYS A 90 0.41 5.79 -7.05
C CYS A 90 -0.18 5.19 -8.33
N THR A 91 0.11 5.77 -9.50
CA THR A 91 -0.29 5.20 -10.79
C THR A 91 0.70 4.10 -11.15
N ILE A 92 0.19 2.87 -11.32
CA ILE A 92 1.01 1.75 -11.77
C ILE A 92 1.61 2.12 -13.14
N PRO A 93 2.94 2.13 -13.31
CA PRO A 93 3.50 2.23 -14.64
C PRO A 93 2.97 1.04 -15.45
N HIS A 94 2.29 1.31 -16.57
CA HIS A 94 2.20 0.32 -17.63
C HIS A 94 3.64 -0.04 -17.98
N VAL A 95 4.09 -1.22 -17.53
CA VAL A 95 5.31 -1.84 -18.03
C VAL A 95 5.01 -2.16 -19.48
N LEU A 96 5.45 -1.29 -20.39
CA LEU A 96 5.70 -1.64 -21.79
C LEU A 96 7.01 -2.40 -21.87
#